data_AF-A0A3N4KKQ3-F1
#
_entry.id   AF-A0A3N4KKQ3-F1
#
_cell.length_a   1.000
_cell.length_b   1.000
_cell.length_c   1.000
_cell.angle_alpha   90.00
_cell.angle_beta   90.00
_cell.angle_gamma   90.00
#
_symmetry.space_group_name_H-M   'P 1'
#
loop_
_entity.id
_entity.type
_entity.pdbx_description
1 polymer ?
#
loop_
_entity_poly.entity_id
_entity_poly.type
_entity_poly.pdbx_seq_one_letter_code
_entity_poly.pdbx_strand_id
1 'polypeptide(L)'
;MAAPDQEQPDPQAMASQFTELATNVPRFRDIPAFDSGTLILAELRAMRQEMRNMERRMTTRLEAADYNALARLTNSSLAVTVESQLIPLRKSDNQEVEEFAATQADIDRLNYECPRLSCVIMEIG
;
A
#
# COMPACT_ATOMS: atom_id res chain seq x y z
N MET A 1 -13.78 37.31 -64.46
CA MET A 1 -12.95 37.49 -63.24
C MET A 1 -12.14 36.22 -63.08
N ALA A 2 -10.85 36.25 -63.43
CA ALA A 2 -9.95 35.10 -63.30
C ALA A 2 -9.34 35.10 -61.88
N ALA A 3 -9.31 33.94 -61.24
CA ALA A 3 -8.72 33.78 -59.92
C ALA A 3 -7.19 34.02 -59.99
N PRO A 4 -6.57 34.60 -58.95
CA PRO A 4 -5.13 34.80 -58.93
C PRO A 4 -4.42 33.44 -58.99
N ASP A 5 -3.41 33.34 -59.85
CA ASP A 5 -2.45 32.24 -59.90
C ASP A 5 -1.84 32.06 -58.50
N GLN A 6 -2.34 31.07 -57.76
CA GLN A 6 -1.64 30.55 -56.61
C GLN A 6 -0.49 29.70 -57.16
N GLU A 7 0.73 30.23 -57.12
CA GLU A 7 1.94 29.44 -57.39
C GLU A 7 1.85 28.15 -56.56
N GLN A 8 1.77 27.01 -57.25
CA GLN A 8 1.74 25.73 -56.57
C GLN A 8 3.06 25.54 -55.82
N PRO A 9 3.02 25.17 -54.53
CA PRO A 9 4.22 25.00 -53.74
C PRO A 9 5.08 23.89 -54.34
N ASP A 10 6.38 24.17 -54.44
CA ASP A 10 7.35 23.23 -55.00
C ASP A 10 7.40 21.93 -54.17
N PRO A 11 7.01 20.79 -54.73
CA PRO A 11 7.02 19.52 -54.00
C PRO A 11 8.42 19.08 -53.60
N GLN A 12 9.48 19.53 -54.30
CA GLN A 12 10.86 19.24 -53.92
C GLN A 12 11.27 20.05 -52.69
N ALA A 13 10.88 21.32 -52.61
CA ALA A 13 11.08 22.15 -51.42
C ALA A 13 10.32 21.61 -50.21
N MET A 14 9.11 21.07 -50.39
CA MET A 14 8.39 20.41 -49.31
C MET A 14 9.10 19.12 -48.85
N ALA A 15 9.56 18.29 -49.79
CA ALA A 15 10.27 17.06 -49.48
C ALA A 15 11.59 17.29 -48.71
N SER A 16 12.35 18.34 -49.07
CA SER A 16 13.57 18.71 -48.36
C SER A 16 13.27 19.18 -46.93
N GLN A 17 12.21 19.97 -46.73
CA GLN A 17 11.77 20.40 -45.39
C GLN A 17 11.32 19.22 -44.52
N PHE A 18 10.59 18.25 -45.07
CA PHE A 18 10.22 17.04 -44.32
C PHE A 18 11.43 16.18 -43.97
N THR A 19 12.42 16.11 -44.86
CA THR A 19 13.67 15.39 -44.62
C THR A 19 14.48 16.08 -43.50
N GLU A 20 14.54 17.41 -43.50
CA GLU A 20 15.19 18.20 -42.46
C GLU A 20 14.49 18.04 -41.10
N LEU A 21 13.16 18.08 -41.07
CA LEU A 21 12.39 17.82 -39.85
C LEU A 21 12.64 16.40 -39.33
N ALA A 22 12.55 15.38 -40.19
CA ALA A 22 12.81 13.99 -39.82
C ALA A 22 14.26 13.76 -39.31
N THR A 23 15.22 14.50 -39.85
CA THR A 23 16.63 14.46 -39.39
C THR A 23 16.81 15.14 -38.03
N ASN A 24 16.00 16.15 -37.71
CA ASN A 24 16.03 16.85 -36.43
C ASN A 24 15.16 16.21 -35.35
N VAL A 25 14.13 15.42 -35.69
CA VAL A 25 13.26 14.69 -34.74
C VAL A 25 14.05 13.85 -33.71
N PRO A 26 15.11 13.09 -34.09
CA PRO A 26 15.96 12.38 -33.13
C PRO A 26 16.63 13.29 -32.09
N ARG A 27 16.91 14.56 -32.42
CA ARG A 27 17.55 15.52 -31.49
C ARG A 27 16.64 15.97 -30.37
N PHE A 28 15.32 15.82 -30.52
CA PHE A 28 14.35 16.11 -29.46
C PHE A 28 14.28 15.00 -28.40
N ARG A 29 14.86 13.81 -28.66
CA ARG A 29 14.98 12.75 -27.64
C ARG A 29 15.97 13.08 -26.53
N ASP A 30 16.95 13.94 -26.80
CA ASP A 30 18.00 14.31 -25.83
C ASP A 30 17.65 15.59 -25.05
N ILE A 31 16.37 15.97 -24.99
CA ILE A 31 15.94 17.15 -24.23
C ILE A 31 15.79 16.76 -22.75
N PRO A 32 16.62 17.31 -21.83
CA PRO A 32 16.63 16.93 -20.41
C PRO A 32 15.29 17.11 -19.69
N ALA A 33 14.41 17.97 -20.23
CA ALA A 33 13.08 18.19 -19.72
C ALA A 33 12.16 16.96 -19.89
N PHE A 34 12.33 16.16 -20.96
CA PHE A 34 11.58 14.91 -21.14
C PHE A 34 12.08 13.83 -20.19
N ASP A 35 13.39 13.68 -20.01
CA ASP A 35 13.97 12.77 -19.01
C ASP A 35 13.49 13.10 -17.60
N SER A 36 13.49 14.40 -17.24
CA SER A 36 12.94 14.87 -15.97
C SER A 36 11.43 14.55 -15.83
N GLY A 37 10.66 14.69 -16.91
CA GLY A 37 9.25 14.30 -16.93
C GLY A 37 9.04 12.80 -16.72
N THR A 38 9.89 11.95 -17.29
CA THR A 38 9.83 10.50 -17.05
C THR A 38 10.15 10.14 -15.60
N LEU A 39 11.11 10.84 -14.99
CA LEU A 39 11.45 10.67 -13.58
C LEU A 39 10.29 11.09 -12.67
N ILE A 40 9.67 12.25 -12.92
CA ILE A 40 8.51 12.72 -12.16
C ILE A 40 7.36 11.72 -12.24
N LEU A 41 7.07 11.18 -13.43
CA LEU A 41 6.01 10.18 -13.59
C LEU A 41 6.33 8.86 -12.89
N ALA A 42 7.60 8.46 -12.86
CA ALA A 42 8.04 7.27 -12.12
C ALA A 42 7.83 7.47 -10.60
N GLU A 43 8.24 8.61 -10.05
CA GLU A 43 8.04 8.95 -8.64
C GLU A 43 6.56 9.06 -8.26
N LEU A 44 5.74 9.69 -9.11
CA LEU A 44 4.28 9.74 -8.89
C LEU A 44 3.64 8.34 -8.89
N ARG A 45 4.14 7.41 -9.71
CA ARG A 45 3.68 6.02 -9.70
C ARG A 45 4.12 5.28 -8.42
N ALA A 46 5.38 5.47 -8.00
CA ALA A 46 5.89 4.90 -6.76
C ALA A 46 5.10 5.37 -5.55
N MET A 47 4.91 6.69 -5.40
CA MET A 47 4.09 7.29 -4.33
C MET A 47 2.65 6.76 -4.33
N ARG A 48 2.01 6.64 -5.50
CA ARG A 48 0.66 6.05 -5.59
C ARG A 48 0.63 4.60 -5.13
N GLN A 49 1.65 3.82 -5.43
CA GLN A 49 1.73 2.43 -4.99
C GLN A 49 1.96 2.34 -3.48
N GLU A 50 2.83 3.18 -2.93
CA GLU A 50 3.05 3.26 -1.49
C GLU A 50 1.80 3.67 -0.72
N MET A 51 1.06 4.68 -1.20
CA MET A 51 -0.21 5.09 -0.59
C MET A 51 -1.22 3.94 -0.57
N ARG A 52 -1.37 3.20 -1.67
CA ARG A 52 -2.26 2.03 -1.72
C ARG A 52 -1.82 0.93 -0.77
N ASN A 53 -0.52 0.70 -0.63
CA ASN A 53 0.02 -0.28 0.30
C ASN A 53 -0.21 0.14 1.75
N MET A 54 -0.06 1.43 2.05
CA MET A 54 -0.33 2.01 3.37
C MET A 54 -1.81 1.92 3.72
N GLU A 55 -2.70 2.28 2.80
CA GLU A 55 -4.14 2.17 2.95
C GLU A 55 -4.54 0.73 3.29
N ARG A 56 -4.06 -0.26 2.52
CA ARG A 56 -4.31 -1.68 2.80
C ARG A 56 -3.83 -2.09 4.19
N ARG A 57 -2.59 -1.72 4.57
CA ARG A 57 -2.05 -2.01 5.90
C ARG A 57 -2.88 -1.38 7.01
N MET A 58 -3.40 -0.18 6.80
CA MET A 58 -4.22 0.53 7.77
C MET A 58 -5.60 -0.15 7.90
N THR A 59 -6.25 -0.50 6.79
CA THR A 59 -7.51 -1.25 6.81
C THR A 59 -7.35 -2.58 7.55
N THR A 60 -6.31 -3.36 7.24
CA THR A 60 -6.03 -4.63 7.94
C THR A 60 -5.83 -4.44 9.44
N ARG A 61 -5.14 -3.37 9.86
CA ARG A 61 -4.94 -3.05 11.27
C ARG A 61 -6.22 -2.64 11.98
N LEU A 62 -7.08 -1.86 11.31
CA LEU A 62 -8.37 -1.46 11.85
C LEU A 62 -9.28 -2.68 12.05
N GLU A 63 -9.37 -3.56 11.05
CA GLU A 63 -10.14 -4.80 11.17
C GLU A 63 -9.65 -5.69 12.32
N ALA A 64 -8.34 -5.84 12.48
CA ALA A 64 -7.77 -6.58 13.60
C ALA A 64 -8.07 -5.92 14.95
N ALA A 65 -8.04 -4.58 15.02
CA ALA A 65 -8.36 -3.84 16.23
C ALA A 65 -9.84 -3.98 16.61
N ASP A 66 -10.75 -3.86 15.66
CA ASP A 66 -12.19 -4.03 15.86
C ASP A 66 -12.52 -5.47 16.30
N TYR A 67 -11.93 -6.45 15.63
CA TYR A 67 -12.05 -7.85 16.01
C TYR A 67 -11.58 -8.09 17.45
N ASN A 68 -10.40 -7.55 17.81
CA ASN A 68 -9.86 -7.66 19.16
C ASN A 68 -10.72 -6.99 20.20
N ALA A 69 -11.33 -5.84 19.88
CA ALA A 69 -12.24 -5.16 20.79
C ALA A 69 -13.46 -6.05 21.09
N LEU A 70 -14.04 -6.66 20.06
CA LEU A 70 -15.16 -7.61 20.23
C LEU A 70 -14.73 -8.87 20.97
N ALA A 71 -13.60 -9.49 20.60
CA ALA A 71 -13.08 -10.67 21.26
C ALA A 71 -12.84 -10.42 22.76
N ARG A 72 -12.28 -9.25 23.12
CA ARG A 72 -12.10 -8.86 24.53
C ARG A 72 -13.43 -8.69 25.26
N LEU A 73 -14.42 -8.05 24.64
CA LEU A 73 -15.76 -7.93 25.22
C LEU A 73 -16.39 -9.31 25.47
N THR A 74 -16.34 -10.20 24.49
CA THR A 74 -16.87 -11.56 24.62
C THR A 74 -16.10 -12.38 25.64
N ASN A 75 -14.77 -12.33 25.64
CA ASN A 75 -13.95 -13.04 26.63
C ASN A 75 -14.24 -12.52 28.05
N SER A 76 -14.49 -11.22 28.21
CA SER A 76 -14.85 -10.65 29.52
C SER A 76 -16.20 -11.13 30.04
N SER A 77 -17.18 -11.39 29.16
CA SER A 77 -18.47 -11.95 29.57
C SER A 77 -18.42 -13.47 29.80
N LEU A 78 -17.53 -14.17 29.09
CA LEU A 78 -17.32 -15.62 29.22
C LEU A 78 -16.41 -16.02 30.39
N ALA A 79 -15.58 -15.09 30.90
CA ALA A 79 -14.67 -15.30 32.03
C ALA A 79 -15.36 -15.64 33.37
N VAL A 80 -16.70 -15.73 33.40
CA VAL A 80 -17.47 -16.21 34.56
C VAL A 80 -17.36 -17.73 34.71
N THR A 81 -17.13 -18.48 33.61
CA THR A 81 -17.04 -19.94 33.62
C THR A 81 -15.65 -20.41 33.20
N VAL A 82 -15.04 -21.26 34.04
CA VAL A 82 -13.63 -21.70 33.92
C VAL A 82 -13.36 -22.50 32.64
N GLU A 83 -14.36 -23.22 32.13
CA GLU A 83 -14.26 -24.02 30.90
C GLU A 83 -14.71 -23.28 29.63
N SER A 84 -15.06 -22.00 29.73
CA SER A 84 -15.41 -21.21 28.55
C SER A 84 -14.23 -21.14 27.58
N GLN A 85 -14.51 -21.44 26.31
CA GLN A 85 -13.54 -21.19 25.24
C GLN A 85 -13.41 -19.69 24.99
N LEU A 86 -12.17 -19.21 24.97
CA LEU A 86 -11.85 -17.83 24.67
C LEU A 86 -11.69 -17.65 23.18
N ILE A 87 -12.14 -16.49 22.69
CA ILE A 87 -11.89 -16.07 21.31
C ILE A 87 -10.44 -15.56 21.24
N PRO A 88 -9.62 -16.08 20.33
CA PRO A 88 -8.24 -15.63 20.19
C PRO A 88 -8.17 -14.18 19.76
N LEU A 89 -7.11 -13.48 20.16
CA LEU A 89 -6.82 -12.15 19.60
C LEU A 89 -6.08 -12.28 18.27
N ARG A 90 -6.10 -11.22 17.47
CA ARG A 90 -5.38 -11.09 16.21
C ARG A 90 -4.24 -10.08 16.31
N LYS A 91 -3.18 -10.35 15.57
CA LYS A 91 -2.02 -9.48 15.32
C LYS A 91 -2.37 -8.36 14.33
N SER A 92 -1.45 -7.42 14.16
CA SER A 92 -1.64 -6.26 13.27
C SER A 92 -1.75 -6.59 11.77
N ASP A 93 -1.38 -7.81 11.39
CA ASP A 93 -1.54 -8.40 10.06
C ASP A 93 -2.85 -9.21 9.92
N ASN A 94 -3.74 -9.09 10.91
CA ASN A 94 -5.02 -9.80 11.01
C ASN A 94 -4.90 -11.34 11.08
N GLN A 95 -3.72 -11.86 11.41
CA GLN A 95 -3.53 -13.27 11.76
C GLN A 95 -3.81 -13.49 13.24
N GLU A 96 -4.30 -14.66 13.63
CA GLU A 96 -4.50 -15.00 15.04
C GLU A 96 -3.15 -15.03 15.79
N VAL A 97 -3.20 -14.70 17.08
CA VAL A 97 -2.06 -14.87 17.98
C VAL A 97 -1.87 -16.36 18.20
N GLU A 98 -0.72 -16.88 17.79
CA GLU A 98 -0.36 -18.28 18.02
C GLU A 98 -0.29 -18.57 19.52
N GLU A 99 -0.67 -19.79 19.90
CA GLU A 99 -0.65 -20.26 21.28
C GLU A 99 -1.48 -19.40 22.25
N PHE A 100 -2.50 -18.71 21.74
CA PHE A 100 -3.45 -18.01 22.60
C PHE A 100 -4.17 -18.99 23.54
N ALA A 101 -4.32 -18.61 24.81
CA ALA A 101 -4.98 -19.42 25.81
C ALA A 101 -6.39 -19.83 25.35
N ALA A 102 -6.63 -21.13 25.26
CA ALA A 102 -7.89 -21.65 24.73
C ALA A 102 -9.06 -21.45 25.71
N THR A 103 -8.78 -21.42 27.01
CA THR A 103 -9.79 -21.30 28.07
C THR A 103 -9.37 -20.36 29.20
N GLN A 104 -10.33 -19.96 30.04
CA GLN A 104 -10.04 -19.20 31.25
C GLN A 104 -9.13 -19.98 32.22
N ALA A 105 -9.29 -21.31 32.30
CA ALA A 105 -8.41 -22.18 33.08
C ALA A 105 -6.95 -22.09 32.62
N ASP A 106 -6.70 -21.95 31.32
CA ASP A 106 -5.35 -21.83 30.77
C ASP A 106 -4.72 -20.48 31.14
N ILE A 107 -5.52 -19.39 31.14
CA ILE A 107 -5.08 -18.07 31.66
C ILE A 107 -4.74 -18.14 33.14
N ASP A 108 -5.61 -18.78 33.92
CA ASP A 108 -5.40 -18.92 35.36
C ASP A 108 -4.10 -19.71 35.63
N ARG A 109 -3.84 -20.80 34.89
CA ARG A 109 -2.58 -21.56 34.97
C ARG A 109 -1.36 -20.70 34.62
N LEU A 110 -1.43 -19.84 33.60
CA LEU A 110 -0.34 -18.92 33.27
C LEU A 110 -0.03 -17.94 34.41
N ASN A 111 -1.06 -17.44 35.11
CA ASN A 111 -0.89 -16.60 36.29
C ASN A 111 -0.25 -17.35 37.47
N TYR A 112 -0.51 -18.66 37.60
CA TYR A 112 0.08 -19.50 38.66
C TYR A 112 1.51 -19.98 38.32
N GLU A 113 1.81 -20.23 37.04
CA GLU A 113 3.11 -20.76 36.58
C GLU A 113 4.13 -19.65 36.26
N CYS A 114 3.70 -18.40 36.00
CA CYS A 114 4.58 -17.27 35.71
C CYS A 114 4.14 -15.99 36.46
N PRO A 115 4.53 -15.80 37.74
CA PRO A 115 3.99 -14.74 38.61
C PRO A 115 4.59 -13.35 38.33
N ARG A 116 5.11 -13.07 37.13
CA ARG A 116 5.71 -11.77 36.81
C ARG A 116 5.30 -11.28 35.42
N LEU A 117 4.37 -10.34 35.45
CA LEU A 117 4.13 -9.25 34.47
C LEU A 117 5.42 -8.56 33.94
N SER A 118 6.59 -8.91 34.47
CA SER A 118 7.91 -8.41 34.08
C SER A 118 8.47 -9.03 32.80
N CYS A 119 7.98 -10.20 32.32
CA CYS A 119 8.57 -10.86 31.14
C CYS A 119 8.01 -10.40 29.79
N VAL A 120 6.76 -9.91 29.72
CA VAL A 120 6.09 -9.61 28.43
C VAL A 120 6.17 -8.13 28.02
N ILE A 121 6.52 -7.22 28.94
CA ILE A 121 6.62 -5.78 28.64
C ILE A 121 7.85 -5.44 27.75
N MET A 122 8.77 -6.37 27.51
CA MET A 122 9.94 -6.12 26.64
C MET A 122 9.70 -6.36 25.14
N GLU A 123 8.58 -6.96 24.71
CA GLU A 123 8.31 -7.25 23.29
C GLU A 123 7.25 -6.36 22.63
N ILE A 124 6.69 -5.40 23.36
CA ILE A 124 5.82 -4.36 22.78
C ILE A 124 6.59 -3.03 22.78
N GLY A 125 7.59 -2.95 21.91
CA GLY A 125 8.26 -1.74 21.46
C GLY A 125 8.19 -1.65 19.94
#